data_AF-A0A7S0JLJ4-F1
#
_entry.id   AF-A0A7S0JLJ4-F1
#
_cell.length_a   1.000
_cell.length_b   1.000
_cell.length_c   1.000
_cell.angle_alpha   90.00
_cell.angle_beta   90.00
_cell.angle_gamma   90.00
#
_symmetry.space_group_name_H-M   'P 1'
#
loop_
_entity.id
_entity.type
_entity.pdbx_description
1 polymer ?
#
loop_
_entity_poly.entity_id
_entity_poly.type
_entity_poly.pdbx_seq_one_letter_code
_entity_poly.pdbx_strand_id
1 'polypeptide(L)'
;EGQGGPELTERASLLCTMLLLVLDSPAAFPCVCTLLSSHYFKNFIGGRRSAVGFSHREWRLRCAEKTLQRELPELMEHLAARGISLGHFLPDWLCTLFVCTLSLDTAARVWDCYLRDGEMFVWRTVLELLRLLSPVLLAEGADNGRTLEVLCRASNIGGVTEKALFHSLGSNEAAVQGLLDDFRQKLPMPTSESGGVCYDLWKNTLDVELVEAERSVAPRAGSRGGSAEP
;
A
#
# COMPACT_ATOMS: atom_id res chain seq x y z
N GLU A 1 15.85 -28.96 14.52
CA GLU A 1 16.07 -27.50 14.46
C GLU A 1 15.19 -26.93 13.36
N GLY A 2 13.96 -26.55 13.71
CA GLY A 2 12.97 -26.06 12.75
C GLY A 2 13.05 -24.55 12.66
N GLN A 3 13.76 -24.04 11.65
CA GLN A 3 13.55 -22.66 11.21
C GLN A 3 12.14 -22.60 10.59
N GLY A 4 11.19 -22.12 11.37
CA GLY A 4 9.85 -21.81 10.90
C GLY A 4 9.96 -20.77 9.79
N GLY A 5 9.79 -21.22 8.54
CA GLY A 5 9.60 -20.33 7.42
C GLY A 5 8.42 -19.38 7.71
N PRO A 6 8.37 -18.20 7.06
CA PRO A 6 7.23 -17.30 7.23
C PRO A 6 5.94 -18.10 7.01
N GLU A 7 5.02 -18.07 7.97
CA GLU A 7 3.70 -18.68 7.81
C GLU A 7 3.14 -18.16 6.49
N LEU A 8 2.98 -19.06 5.51
CA LEU A 8 2.44 -18.72 4.21
C LEU A 8 0.98 -18.33 4.43
N THR A 9 0.73 -17.05 4.66
CA THR A 9 -0.63 -16.50 4.63
C THR A 9 -1.27 -16.90 3.31
N GLU A 10 -2.59 -17.09 3.28
CA GLU A 10 -3.36 -17.44 2.05
C GLU A 10 -3.01 -16.54 0.85
N ARG A 11 -2.52 -15.32 1.11
CA ARG A 11 -2.10 -14.35 0.10
C ARG A 11 -0.73 -14.68 -0.51
N ALA A 12 0.18 -15.27 0.28
CA ALA A 12 1.51 -15.65 -0.18
C ALA A 12 1.47 -16.86 -1.12
N SER A 13 0.52 -17.78 -0.97
CA SER A 13 0.36 -18.92 -1.91
C SER A 13 -0.05 -18.45 -3.31
N LEU A 14 -0.80 -17.35 -3.43
CA LEU A 14 -1.14 -16.74 -4.71
C LEU A 14 0.08 -16.14 -5.41
N LEU A 15 0.97 -15.49 -4.65
CA LEU A 15 2.26 -15.00 -5.19
C LEU A 15 3.12 -16.17 -5.70
N CYS A 16 3.17 -17.28 -4.95
CA CYS A 16 3.85 -18.50 -5.40
C CYS A 16 3.22 -19.06 -6.67
N THR A 17 1.89 -19.08 -6.74
CA THR A 17 1.15 -19.60 -7.89
C THR A 17 1.46 -18.80 -9.15
N MET A 18 1.46 -17.47 -9.06
CA MET A 18 1.84 -16.60 -10.19
C MET A 18 3.24 -16.91 -10.72
N LEU A 19 4.21 -17.14 -9.83
CA LEU A 19 5.58 -17.45 -10.25
C LEU A 19 5.69 -18.87 -10.81
N LEU A 20 4.96 -19.84 -10.27
CA LEU A 20 4.94 -21.22 -10.79
C LEU A 20 4.24 -21.35 -12.15
N LEU A 21 3.38 -20.40 -12.52
CA LEU A 21 2.78 -20.36 -13.87
C LEU A 21 3.80 -19.99 -14.95
N VAL A 22 4.89 -19.32 -14.58
CA VAL A 22 5.90 -18.79 -15.53
C VAL A 22 7.25 -19.50 -15.39
N LEU A 23 7.60 -19.97 -14.18
CA LEU A 23 8.89 -20.54 -13.84
C LEU A 23 8.77 -21.98 -13.36
N ASP A 24 9.81 -22.78 -13.63
CA ASP A 24 9.94 -24.11 -13.05
C ASP A 24 10.10 -24.04 -11.53
N SER A 25 9.58 -25.05 -10.82
CA SER A 25 9.64 -25.17 -9.35
C SER A 25 10.98 -24.79 -8.69
N PRO A 26 12.16 -25.26 -9.17
CA PRO A 26 13.44 -24.90 -8.55
C PRO A 26 13.82 -23.42 -8.70
N ALA A 27 13.37 -22.75 -9.78
CA ALA A 27 13.63 -21.33 -10.01
C ALA A 27 12.58 -20.44 -9.32
N ALA A 28 11.34 -20.90 -9.21
CA ALA A 28 10.25 -20.15 -8.58
C ALA A 28 10.50 -19.90 -7.09
N PHE A 29 11.06 -20.85 -6.36
CA PHE A 29 11.25 -20.72 -4.91
C PHE A 29 12.19 -19.56 -4.52
N PRO A 30 13.42 -19.43 -5.07
CA PRO A 30 14.27 -18.27 -4.81
C PRO A 30 13.63 -16.93 -5.21
N CYS A 31 12.85 -16.91 -6.30
CA CYS A 31 12.12 -15.72 -6.73
C CYS A 31 11.05 -15.32 -5.71
N VAL A 32 10.25 -16.26 -5.21
CA VAL A 32 9.28 -16.03 -4.13
C VAL A 32 9.98 -15.49 -2.88
N CYS A 33 11.07 -16.12 -2.45
CA CYS A 33 11.81 -15.67 -1.25
C CYS A 33 12.34 -14.24 -1.41
N THR A 34 12.89 -13.91 -2.59
CA THR A 34 13.36 -12.56 -2.91
C THR A 34 12.20 -11.56 -2.90
N LEU A 35 11.07 -11.92 -3.50
CA LEU A 35 9.87 -11.09 -3.57
C LEU A 35 9.31 -10.81 -2.16
N LEU A 36 9.12 -11.85 -1.35
CA LEU A 36 8.63 -11.72 0.04
C LEU A 36 9.62 -10.96 0.93
N SER A 37 10.91 -11.01 0.61
CA SER A 37 11.95 -10.27 1.32
C SER A 37 12.04 -8.80 0.89
N SER A 38 11.33 -8.40 -0.17
CA SER A 38 11.25 -7.02 -0.63
C SER A 38 10.62 -6.11 0.43
N HIS A 39 11.05 -4.85 0.47
CA HIS A 39 10.53 -3.83 1.37
C HIS A 39 9.00 -3.68 1.26
N TYR A 40 8.47 -3.77 0.04
CA TYR A 40 7.04 -3.70 -0.22
C TYR A 40 6.30 -4.82 0.54
N PHE A 41 6.62 -6.09 0.26
CA PHE A 41 5.89 -7.22 0.82
C PHE A 41 6.11 -7.42 2.32
N LYS A 42 7.28 -7.05 2.87
CA LYS A 42 7.51 -7.07 4.32
C LYS A 42 6.50 -6.21 5.10
N ASN A 43 6.11 -5.06 4.54
CA ASN A 43 5.14 -4.15 5.16
C ASN A 43 3.69 -4.63 5.04
N PHE A 44 3.36 -5.39 3.99
CA PHE A 44 2.00 -5.84 3.72
C PHE A 44 1.69 -7.26 4.25
N ILE A 45 2.66 -8.17 4.20
CA ILE A 45 2.52 -9.58 4.60
C ILE A 45 2.94 -9.81 6.07
N GLY A 46 3.82 -8.97 6.63
CA GLY A 46 4.37 -9.13 7.99
C GLY A 46 3.37 -9.03 9.16
N GLY A 47 2.09 -8.77 8.88
CA GLY A 47 1.01 -8.69 9.88
C GLY A 47 1.17 -7.58 10.91
N ARG A 48 0.24 -7.50 11.87
CA ARG A 48 0.24 -6.57 13.01
C ARG A 48 1.38 -6.80 14.02
N ARG A 49 2.31 -7.73 13.74
CA ARG A 49 3.37 -8.17 14.66
C ARG A 49 4.56 -7.22 14.71
N SER A 50 4.71 -6.32 13.73
CA SER A 50 5.69 -5.23 13.75
C SER A 50 4.98 -3.89 13.83
N ALA A 51 5.19 -3.15 14.93
CA ALA A 51 4.67 -1.78 15.11
C ALA A 51 5.12 -0.84 13.98
N VAL A 52 6.32 -1.08 13.44
CA VAL A 52 6.89 -0.33 12.33
C VAL A 52 6.13 -0.65 11.02
N GLY A 53 5.93 -1.93 10.69
CA GLY A 53 5.22 -2.34 9.47
C GLY A 53 3.75 -1.90 9.44
N PHE A 54 3.08 -1.92 10.59
CA PHE A 54 1.72 -1.39 10.75
C PHE A 54 1.64 0.12 10.41
N SER A 55 2.61 0.89 10.91
CA SER A 55 2.68 2.34 10.67
C SER A 55 2.92 2.68 9.20
N HIS A 56 3.75 1.91 8.50
CA HIS A 56 4.04 2.12 7.08
C HIS A 56 2.87 1.79 6.15
N ARG A 57 2.10 0.75 6.47
CA ARG A 57 0.89 0.41 5.71
C ARG A 57 -0.18 1.49 5.88
N GLU A 58 -0.41 1.91 7.11
CA GLU A 58 -1.37 2.97 7.43
C GLU A 58 -1.03 4.28 6.74
N TRP A 59 0.25 4.68 6.75
CA TRP A 59 0.70 5.88 6.05
C TRP A 59 0.40 5.82 4.54
N ARG A 60 0.71 4.69 3.89
CA ARG A 60 0.45 4.54 2.45
C ARG A 60 -1.04 4.59 2.12
N LEU A 61 -1.88 4.00 2.97
CA LEU A 61 -3.34 4.08 2.83
C LEU A 61 -3.85 5.51 2.97
N ARG A 62 -3.30 6.30 3.90
CA ARG A 62 -3.66 7.72 4.06
C ARG A 62 -3.22 8.58 2.88
N CYS A 63 -2.05 8.34 2.31
CA CYS A 63 -1.61 9.04 1.10
C CYS A 63 -2.55 8.72 -0.07
N ALA A 64 -2.87 7.44 -0.26
CA ALA A 64 -3.86 7.04 -1.26
C ALA A 64 -5.23 7.67 -1.03
N GLU A 65 -5.69 7.74 0.23
CA GLU A 65 -6.96 8.38 0.59
C GLU A 65 -6.99 9.86 0.22
N LYS A 66 -5.95 10.63 0.57
CA LYS A 66 -5.86 12.05 0.20
C LYS A 66 -5.85 12.26 -1.30
N THR A 67 -5.09 11.45 -2.04
CA THR A 67 -5.05 11.57 -3.50
C THR A 67 -6.40 11.19 -4.11
N LEU A 68 -7.06 10.14 -3.62
CA LEU A 68 -8.39 9.74 -4.10
C LEU A 68 -9.46 10.78 -3.76
N GLN A 69 -9.38 11.46 -2.62
CA GLN A 69 -10.27 12.58 -2.29
C GLN A 69 -10.08 13.76 -3.26
N ARG A 70 -8.86 14.00 -3.76
CA ARG A 70 -8.59 15.04 -4.77
C ARG A 70 -9.07 14.64 -6.16
N GLU A 71 -8.82 13.39 -6.55
CA GLU A 71 -9.03 12.91 -7.93
C GLU A 71 -10.42 12.33 -8.18
N LEU A 72 -11.07 11.77 -7.16
CA LEU A 72 -12.35 11.06 -7.23
C LEU A 72 -13.23 11.40 -5.99
N PRO A 73 -13.56 12.69 -5.76
CA PRO A 73 -14.28 13.13 -4.56
C PRO A 73 -15.64 12.45 -4.41
N GLU A 74 -16.41 12.32 -5.50
CA GLU A 74 -17.74 11.70 -5.50
C GLU A 74 -17.70 10.23 -5.04
N LEU A 75 -16.69 9.48 -5.50
CA LEU A 75 -16.50 8.09 -5.10
C LEU A 75 -16.13 7.99 -3.62
N MET A 76 -15.23 8.86 -3.15
CA MET A 76 -14.78 8.86 -1.76
C MET A 76 -15.91 9.24 -0.79
N GLU A 77 -16.75 10.22 -1.15
CA GLU A 77 -17.93 10.58 -0.37
C GLU A 77 -18.95 9.44 -0.33
N HIS A 78 -19.18 8.78 -1.46
CA HIS A 78 -20.08 7.62 -1.54
C HIS A 78 -19.61 6.43 -0.71
N LEU A 79 -18.31 6.13 -0.72
CA LEU A 79 -17.72 5.08 0.12
C LEU A 79 -17.76 5.46 1.61
N ALA A 80 -17.49 6.72 1.94
CA ALA A 80 -17.55 7.23 3.31
C ALA A 80 -18.97 7.18 3.89
N ALA A 81 -19.99 7.56 3.10
CA ALA A 81 -21.39 7.48 3.48
C ALA A 81 -21.83 6.03 3.79
N ARG A 82 -21.14 5.04 3.20
CA ARG A 82 -21.38 3.60 3.41
C ARG A 82 -20.54 3.00 4.54
N GLY A 83 -19.65 3.78 5.17
CA GLY A 83 -18.70 3.30 6.17
C GLY A 83 -17.59 2.40 5.59
N ILE A 84 -17.40 2.42 4.26
CA ILE A 84 -16.36 1.64 3.59
C ILE A 84 -15.11 2.49 3.49
N SER A 85 -14.11 2.16 4.32
CA SER A 85 -12.76 2.73 4.19
C SER A 85 -11.87 1.92 3.26
N LEU A 86 -10.87 2.57 2.69
CA LEU A 86 -9.82 1.97 1.88
C LEU A 86 -9.14 0.76 2.53
N GLY A 87 -9.04 0.75 3.86
CA GLY A 87 -8.46 -0.34 4.64
C GLY A 87 -9.21 -1.67 4.54
N HIS A 88 -10.46 -1.68 4.07
CA HIS A 88 -11.27 -2.90 3.93
C HIS A 88 -10.89 -3.74 2.71
N PHE A 89 -10.43 -3.13 1.61
CA PHE A 89 -10.21 -3.83 0.35
C PHE A 89 -8.79 -3.69 -0.21
N LEU A 90 -8.15 -2.51 -0.07
CA LEU A 90 -6.81 -2.30 -0.63
C LEU A 90 -5.75 -3.28 -0.14
N PRO A 91 -5.70 -3.68 1.14
CA PRO A 91 -4.68 -4.62 1.60
C PRO A 91 -4.67 -5.93 0.80
N ASP A 92 -5.81 -6.38 0.33
CA ASP A 92 -5.97 -7.64 -0.40
C ASP A 92 -5.43 -7.49 -1.82
N TRP A 93 -5.70 -6.34 -2.43
CA TRP A 93 -5.18 -5.95 -3.74
C TRP A 93 -3.65 -5.84 -3.70
N LEU A 94 -3.11 -5.16 -2.68
CA LEU A 94 -1.69 -4.87 -2.53
C LEU A 94 -0.88 -6.14 -2.18
N CYS A 95 -1.35 -6.95 -1.23
CA CYS A 95 -0.64 -8.17 -0.83
C CYS A 95 -0.54 -9.21 -1.95
N THR A 96 -1.44 -9.17 -2.94
CA THR A 96 -1.51 -10.16 -4.02
C THR A 96 -1.16 -9.57 -5.38
N LEU A 97 -0.74 -8.30 -5.45
CA LEU A 97 -0.54 -7.57 -6.72
C LEU A 97 -1.73 -7.77 -7.67
N PHE A 98 -2.94 -7.58 -7.13
CA PHE A 98 -4.23 -7.64 -7.85
C PHE A 98 -4.63 -9.01 -8.41
N VAL A 99 -3.93 -10.09 -8.06
CA VAL A 99 -4.27 -11.45 -8.54
C VAL A 99 -5.64 -11.91 -8.05
N CYS A 100 -6.08 -11.48 -6.86
CA CYS A 100 -7.42 -11.79 -6.36
C CYS A 100 -8.54 -11.01 -7.06
N THR A 101 -8.23 -9.91 -7.73
CA THR A 101 -9.23 -8.92 -8.18
C THR A 101 -9.34 -8.80 -9.68
N LEU A 102 -8.22 -8.94 -10.39
CA LEU A 102 -8.13 -8.83 -11.84
C LEU A 102 -8.10 -10.21 -12.49
N SER A 103 -8.38 -10.26 -13.80
CA SER A 103 -8.13 -11.47 -14.58
C SER A 103 -6.65 -11.80 -14.57
N LEU A 104 -6.30 -13.09 -14.66
CA LEU A 104 -4.91 -13.55 -14.62
C LEU A 104 -4.01 -12.81 -15.63
N ASP A 105 -4.48 -12.62 -16.86
CA ASP A 105 -3.74 -11.90 -17.89
C ASP A 105 -3.45 -10.44 -17.50
N THR A 106 -4.46 -9.75 -16.96
CA THR A 106 -4.29 -8.35 -16.52
C THR A 106 -3.37 -8.27 -15.29
N ALA A 107 -3.53 -9.19 -14.34
CA ALA A 107 -2.68 -9.27 -13.16
C ALA A 107 -1.23 -9.55 -13.55
N ALA A 108 -0.97 -10.45 -14.49
CA ALA A 108 0.37 -10.74 -15.01
C ALA A 108 1.05 -9.49 -15.59
N ARG A 109 0.30 -8.64 -16.31
CA ARG A 109 0.82 -7.36 -16.82
C ARG A 109 1.14 -6.37 -15.71
N VAL A 110 0.31 -6.31 -14.66
CA VAL A 110 0.60 -5.48 -13.49
C VAL A 110 1.85 -5.99 -12.77
N TRP A 111 2.04 -7.30 -12.70
CA TRP A 111 3.29 -7.91 -12.20
C TRP A 111 4.50 -7.51 -13.02
N ASP A 112 4.44 -7.59 -14.35
CA ASP A 112 5.54 -7.17 -15.24
C ASP A 112 5.96 -5.71 -14.96
N CYS A 113 4.96 -4.83 -14.86
CA CYS A 113 5.20 -3.41 -14.60
C CYS A 113 5.67 -3.15 -13.16
N TYR A 114 5.19 -3.91 -12.18
CA TYR A 114 5.71 -3.84 -10.81
C TYR A 114 7.18 -4.26 -10.74
N LEU A 115 7.57 -5.34 -11.42
CA LEU A 115 8.95 -5.80 -11.44
C LEU A 115 9.89 -4.82 -12.14
N ARG A 116 9.38 -4.03 -13.11
CA ARG A 116 10.13 -2.98 -13.81
C ARG A 116 10.19 -1.65 -13.05
N ASP A 117 9.02 -1.16 -12.61
CA ASP A 117 8.82 0.22 -12.13
C ASP A 117 8.64 0.32 -10.60
N GLY A 118 8.49 -0.81 -9.91
CA GLY A 118 8.41 -0.90 -8.45
C GLY A 118 7.04 -0.55 -7.85
N GLU A 119 7.03 -0.22 -6.55
CA GLU A 119 5.79 -0.04 -5.77
C GLU A 119 4.91 1.13 -6.25
N MET A 120 5.47 2.13 -6.93
CA MET A 120 4.69 3.26 -7.43
C MET A 120 3.69 2.82 -8.50
N PHE A 121 4.06 1.87 -9.35
CA PHE A 121 3.16 1.36 -10.37
C PHE A 121 1.91 0.73 -9.74
N VAL A 122 2.05 0.09 -8.58
CA VAL A 122 0.93 -0.50 -7.85
C VAL A 122 -0.04 0.58 -7.39
N TRP A 123 0.44 1.69 -6.82
CA TRP A 123 -0.43 2.80 -6.40
C TRP A 123 -1.08 3.52 -7.57
N ARG A 124 -0.38 3.66 -8.70
CA ARG A 124 -0.99 4.15 -9.95
C ARG A 124 -2.12 3.22 -10.41
N THR A 125 -1.89 1.91 -10.35
CA THR A 125 -2.89 0.90 -10.71
C THR A 125 -4.11 0.99 -9.81
N VAL A 126 -3.95 1.22 -8.50
CA VAL A 126 -5.07 1.45 -7.56
C VAL A 126 -5.94 2.62 -8.01
N LEU A 127 -5.33 3.77 -8.29
CA LEU A 127 -6.06 4.98 -8.66
C LEU A 127 -6.87 4.78 -9.94
N GLU A 128 -6.23 4.25 -10.98
CA GLU A 128 -6.88 4.03 -12.27
C GLU A 128 -7.95 2.93 -12.21
N LEU A 129 -7.70 1.87 -11.43
CA LEU A 129 -8.70 0.82 -11.21
C LEU A 129 -9.95 1.37 -10.51
N LEU A 130 -9.78 2.19 -9.47
CA LEU A 130 -10.90 2.84 -8.80
C LEU A 130 -11.63 3.83 -9.71
N ARG A 131 -10.90 4.54 -10.58
CA ARG A 131 -11.49 5.44 -11.58
C ARG A 131 -12.37 4.68 -12.57
N LEU A 132 -11.91 3.51 -13.04
CA LEU A 132 -12.69 2.64 -13.94
C LEU A 132 -13.91 2.03 -13.24
N LEU A 133 -13.80 1.71 -11.95
CA LEU A 133 -14.89 1.15 -11.16
C LEU A 133 -15.88 2.22 -10.67
N SER A 134 -15.46 3.49 -10.58
CA SER A 134 -16.26 4.62 -10.11
C SER A 134 -17.68 4.68 -10.68
N PRO A 135 -17.90 4.66 -12.02
CA PRO A 135 -19.26 4.74 -12.57
C PRO A 135 -20.14 3.56 -12.16
N VAL A 136 -19.57 2.36 -12.00
CA VAL A 136 -20.30 1.16 -11.56
C VAL A 136 -20.63 1.29 -10.07
N LEU A 137 -19.66 1.68 -9.25
CA LEU A 137 -19.83 1.83 -7.81
C LEU A 137 -20.84 2.92 -7.43
N LEU A 138 -20.90 4.02 -8.20
CA LEU A 138 -21.86 5.09 -8.00
C LEU A 138 -23.27 4.69 -8.46
N ALA A 139 -23.40 3.84 -9.47
CA ALA A 139 -24.67 3.31 -9.94
C ALA A 139 -25.27 2.26 -8.98
N GLU A 140 -24.42 1.54 -8.24
CA GLU A 140 -24.86 0.58 -7.23
C GLU A 140 -25.62 1.28 -6.08
N GLY A 141 -26.84 0.80 -5.79
CA GLY A 141 -27.68 1.27 -4.68
C GLY A 141 -27.05 1.01 -3.30
N ALA A 142 -27.81 1.26 -2.22
CA ALA A 142 -27.33 1.29 -0.83
C ALA A 142 -26.83 -0.06 -0.23
N ASP A 143 -26.49 -1.06 -1.04
CA ASP A 143 -26.00 -2.35 -0.56
C ASP A 143 -24.47 -2.37 -0.41
N ASN A 144 -24.01 -2.34 0.83
CA ASN A 144 -22.59 -2.42 1.18
C ASN A 144 -21.96 -3.77 0.76
N GLY A 145 -22.72 -4.87 0.79
CA GLY A 145 -22.23 -6.19 0.42
C GLY A 145 -21.85 -6.28 -1.04
N ARG A 146 -22.71 -5.76 -1.92
CA ARG A 146 -22.45 -5.67 -3.37
C ARG A 146 -21.30 -4.72 -3.69
N THR A 147 -21.20 -3.58 -2.99
CA THR A 147 -20.10 -2.63 -3.19
C THR A 147 -18.75 -3.29 -2.92
N LEU A 148 -18.63 -4.03 -1.82
CA LEU A 148 -17.41 -4.76 -1.49
C LEU A 148 -17.17 -5.94 -2.44
N GLU A 149 -18.23 -6.63 -2.88
CA GLU A 149 -18.09 -7.68 -3.89
C GLU A 149 -17.54 -7.10 -5.21
N VAL A 150 -18.01 -5.91 -5.61
CA VAL A 150 -17.52 -5.22 -6.81
C VAL A 150 -16.05 -4.87 -6.70
N LEU A 151 -15.62 -4.38 -5.54
CA LEU A 151 -14.22 -4.06 -5.27
C LEU A 151 -13.35 -5.33 -5.20
N CYS A 152 -13.83 -6.40 -4.57
CA CYS A 152 -13.06 -7.63 -4.40
C CYS A 152 -13.02 -8.52 -5.66
N ARG A 153 -14.00 -8.38 -6.57
CA ARG A 153 -14.12 -9.19 -7.79
C ARG A 153 -14.29 -8.33 -9.06
N ALA A 154 -13.45 -7.31 -9.19
CA ALA A 154 -13.49 -6.36 -10.30
C ALA A 154 -13.46 -7.03 -11.70
N SER A 155 -12.79 -8.18 -11.83
CA SER A 155 -12.74 -8.98 -13.07
C SER A 155 -14.08 -9.54 -13.51
N ASN A 156 -15.00 -9.82 -12.59
CA ASN A 156 -16.28 -10.50 -12.90
C ASN A 156 -17.37 -9.53 -13.38
N ILE A 157 -17.16 -8.21 -13.26
CA ILE A 157 -18.21 -7.20 -13.49
C ILE A 157 -18.14 -6.61 -14.90
N GLY A 158 -17.23 -7.10 -15.74
CA GLY A 158 -17.26 -6.85 -17.19
C GLY A 158 -16.86 -5.43 -17.62
N GLY A 159 -16.16 -4.68 -16.75
CA GLY A 159 -15.70 -3.31 -17.06
C GLY A 159 -14.18 -3.13 -17.08
N VAL A 160 -13.43 -3.93 -16.32
CA VAL A 160 -11.98 -3.78 -16.18
C VAL A 160 -11.26 -4.73 -17.13
N THR A 161 -11.04 -4.29 -18.37
CA THR A 161 -10.17 -5.00 -19.32
C THR A 161 -8.73 -4.48 -19.22
N GLU A 162 -7.74 -5.32 -19.56
CA GLU A 162 -6.34 -4.91 -19.69
C GLU A 162 -6.21 -3.62 -20.52
N LYS A 163 -6.84 -3.58 -21.69
CA LYS A 163 -6.80 -2.42 -22.58
C LYS A 163 -7.34 -1.15 -21.92
N ALA A 164 -8.47 -1.24 -21.22
CA ALA A 164 -9.06 -0.08 -20.53
C ALA A 164 -8.13 0.42 -19.40
N LEU A 165 -7.58 -0.49 -18.60
CA LEU A 165 -6.67 -0.16 -17.50
C LEU A 165 -5.39 0.51 -18.01
N PHE A 166 -4.72 -0.08 -18.99
CA PHE A 166 -3.46 0.45 -19.52
C PHE A 166 -3.64 1.71 -20.36
N HIS A 167 -4.79 1.87 -21.04
CA HIS A 167 -5.14 3.13 -21.69
C HIS A 167 -5.35 4.26 -20.66
N SER A 168 -6.04 3.98 -19.55
CA SER A 168 -6.25 4.94 -18.46
C SER A 168 -4.93 5.33 -17.79
N LEU A 169 -4.07 4.34 -17.52
CA LEU A 169 -2.71 4.54 -16.97
C LEU A 169 -1.82 5.44 -17.85
N GLY A 170 -1.99 5.37 -19.17
CA GLY A 170 -1.25 6.21 -20.12
C GLY A 170 -1.83 7.62 -20.31
N SER A 171 -3.12 7.82 -20.06
CA SER A 171 -3.79 9.10 -20.29
C SER A 171 -3.68 10.08 -19.11
N ASN A 172 -3.54 9.55 -17.88
CA ASN A 172 -3.69 10.32 -16.64
C ASN A 172 -2.35 10.58 -15.91
N GLU A 173 -1.33 11.04 -16.65
CA GLU A 173 0.01 11.25 -16.09
C GLU A 173 0.06 12.37 -15.02
N ALA A 174 -0.81 13.38 -15.10
CA ALA A 174 -0.86 14.49 -14.13
C ALA A 174 -1.38 14.05 -12.74
N ALA A 175 -2.44 13.24 -12.70
CA ALA A 175 -2.99 12.68 -11.45
C ALA A 175 -1.97 11.77 -10.75
N VAL A 176 -1.25 10.99 -11.57
CA VAL A 176 -0.12 10.18 -11.16
C VAL A 176 0.99 11.04 -10.57
N GLN A 177 1.32 12.17 -11.19
CA GLN A 177 2.36 13.06 -10.66
C GLN A 177 1.96 13.62 -9.30
N GLY A 178 0.69 14.00 -9.11
CA GLY A 178 0.17 14.40 -7.81
C GLY A 178 0.27 13.30 -6.74
N LEU A 179 -0.04 12.05 -7.10
CA LEU A 179 0.17 10.89 -6.23
C LEU A 179 1.65 10.72 -5.88
N LEU A 180 2.54 10.80 -6.87
CA LEU A 180 3.99 10.70 -6.67
C LEU A 180 4.49 11.82 -5.75
N ASP A 181 3.97 13.04 -5.91
CA ASP A 181 4.32 14.17 -5.06
C ASP A 181 3.78 13.99 -3.64
N ASP A 182 2.58 13.43 -3.44
CA ASP A 182 2.04 13.10 -2.12
C ASP A 182 2.88 11.99 -1.43
N PHE A 183 3.41 11.03 -2.20
CA PHE A 183 4.34 10.00 -1.72
C PHE A 183 5.77 10.51 -1.50
N ARG A 184 6.17 11.61 -2.17
CA ARG A 184 7.47 12.30 -2.02
C ARG A 184 7.42 13.37 -0.93
N GLN A 185 6.26 13.93 -0.65
CA GLN A 185 6.07 14.87 0.45
C GLN A 185 6.36 14.14 1.76
N LYS A 186 7.32 14.69 2.49
CA LYS A 186 7.72 14.30 3.84
C LYS A 186 6.57 14.57 4.83
N LEU A 187 5.44 13.88 4.67
CA LEU A 187 4.31 13.98 5.58
C LEU A 187 4.68 13.26 6.88
N PRO A 188 4.50 13.90 8.05
CA PRO A 188 4.91 13.34 9.33
C PRO A 188 4.22 12.00 9.58
N MET A 189 5.02 10.96 9.86
CA MET A 189 4.50 9.66 10.29
C MET A 189 3.71 9.83 11.58
N PRO A 190 2.47 9.30 11.70
CA PRO A 190 1.73 9.37 12.94
C PRO A 190 2.34 8.39 13.97
N THR A 191 3.04 8.93 14.96
CA THR A 191 3.39 8.23 16.21
C THR A 191 2.51 8.72 17.36
N SER A 192 2.39 7.89 18.40
CA SER A 192 1.31 7.95 19.40
C SER A 192 1.30 9.19 20.32
N GLU A 193 2.34 10.04 20.38
CA GLU A 193 2.44 11.09 21.42
C GLU A 193 3.01 12.46 20.96
N SER A 194 2.83 12.86 19.68
CA SER A 194 3.35 14.08 19.02
C SER A 194 4.78 13.95 18.48
N GLY A 195 5.13 14.67 17.39
CA GLY A 195 6.51 14.73 16.88
C GLY A 195 6.76 13.84 15.66
N GLY A 196 6.63 14.44 14.48
CA GLY A 196 6.67 13.77 13.19
C GLY A 196 8.07 13.32 12.82
N VAL A 197 8.29 12.01 12.83
CA VAL A 197 9.45 11.42 12.17
C VAL A 197 9.23 11.47 10.66
N CYS A 198 10.06 12.23 9.95
CA CYS A 198 10.14 12.16 8.50
C CYS A 198 10.90 10.89 8.11
N TYR A 199 10.17 9.92 7.56
CA TYR A 199 10.76 8.67 7.09
C TYR A 199 10.77 8.68 5.56
N ASP A 200 11.97 8.50 4.98
CA ASP A 200 12.13 8.39 3.53
C ASP A 200 11.86 6.95 3.10
N LEU A 201 10.66 6.72 2.56
CA LEU A 201 10.21 5.41 2.06
C LEU A 201 11.10 4.86 0.94
N TRP A 202 11.80 5.73 0.20
CA TRP A 202 12.62 5.34 -0.94
C TRP A 202 13.98 4.79 -0.51
N LYS A 203 14.52 5.32 0.59
CA LYS A 203 15.84 4.93 1.11
C LYS A 203 15.75 3.98 2.29
N ASN A 204 14.57 3.78 2.87
CA ASN A 204 14.38 3.05 4.12
C ASN A 204 15.27 3.62 5.24
N THR A 205 15.36 4.95 5.28
CA THR A 205 16.17 5.68 6.26
C THR A 205 15.31 6.68 7.00
N LEU A 206 15.47 6.68 8.33
CA LEU A 206 15.00 7.77 9.18
C LEU A 206 15.86 8.99 8.88
N ASP A 207 15.26 10.16 8.64
CA ASP A 207 16.02 11.41 8.59
C ASP A 207 16.48 11.74 10.03
N VAL A 208 17.72 11.35 10.34
CA VAL A 208 18.32 11.49 11.68
C VAL A 208 18.46 12.97 12.06
N GLU A 209 18.59 13.87 11.08
CA GLU A 209 18.78 15.31 11.28
C GLU A 209 17.59 16.00 11.98
N LEU A 210 16.36 15.54 11.76
CA LEU A 210 15.18 16.07 12.47
C LEU A 210 15.04 15.48 13.89
N VAL A 211 15.47 14.23 14.08
CA VAL A 211 15.54 13.59 15.41
C VAL A 211 16.58 14.30 16.29
N GLU A 212 17.69 14.73 15.70
CA GLU A 212 18.71 15.54 16.38
C GLU A 212 18.24 16.98 16.63
N ALA A 213 17.49 17.57 15.69
CA ALA A 213 16.86 18.88 15.87
C ALA A 213 15.87 18.90 17.04
N GLU A 214 15.00 17.89 17.20
CA GLU A 214 14.09 17.79 18.35
C GLU A 214 14.84 17.51 19.67
N ARG A 215 15.92 16.73 19.66
CA ARG A 215 16.79 16.56 20.85
C ARG A 215 17.48 17.85 21.27
N SER A 216 17.72 18.77 20.33
CA SER A 216 18.28 20.09 20.64
C SER A 216 17.24 21.09 21.18
N VAL A 217 15.95 20.86 20.90
CA VAL A 217 14.82 21.73 21.29
C VAL A 217 14.14 21.25 22.59
N ALA A 218 14.27 19.97 22.96
CA ALA A 218 13.80 19.47 24.26
C ALA A 218 14.53 20.21 25.40
N PRO A 219 13.82 20.79 26.39
CA PRO A 219 14.46 21.51 27.47
C PRO A 219 15.30 20.52 28.28
N ARG A 220 16.60 20.82 28.43
CA ARG A 220 17.48 20.10 29.36
C ARG A 220 16.80 20.05 30.72
N ALA A 221 16.24 18.90 31.07
CA ALA A 221 15.65 18.66 32.37
C ALA A 221 16.74 18.83 33.43
N GLY A 222 16.71 19.98 34.08
CA GLY A 222 17.13 20.24 35.46
C GLY A 222 18.48 19.71 35.89
N SER A 223 19.50 20.55 35.75
CA SER A 223 20.54 20.64 36.78
C SER A 223 19.90 21.12 38.10
N ARG A 224 19.80 20.23 39.09
CA ARG A 224 19.80 20.54 40.53
C ARG A 224 20.72 19.49 41.16
N GLY A 225 21.98 19.80 41.47
CA GLY A 225 22.39 20.42 42.74
C GLY A 225 22.18 19.39 43.86
N GLY A 226 23.17 18.64 44.33
CA GLY A 226 24.42 19.10 44.93
C GLY A 226 24.24 19.22 46.44
N SER A 227 24.80 18.26 47.22
CA SER A 227 25.22 18.30 48.65
C SER A 227 25.33 16.84 49.14
N ALA A 228 26.53 16.25 49.20
CA ALA A 228 27.52 16.34 50.28
C ALA A 228 27.22 15.37 51.45
N GLU A 229 28.14 14.40 51.56
CA GLU A 229 28.52 13.45 52.62
C GLU A 229 28.48 13.97 54.08
N PRO A 230 28.75 13.15 55.13
CA PRO A 230 29.37 11.80 55.13
C PRO A 230 28.60 10.68 55.85
#